data_AF-A0A929RVL1-F1
#
_entry.id   AF-A0A929RVL1-F1
#
_cell.length_a   1.000
_cell.length_b   1.000
_cell.length_c   1.000
_cell.angle_alpha   90.00
_cell.angle_beta   90.00
_cell.angle_gamma   90.00
#
_symmetry.space_group_name_H-M   'P 1'
#
loop_
_entity.id
_entity.type
_entity.pdbx_description
1 polymer ?
#
loop_
_entity_poly.entity_id
_entity_poly.type
_entity_poly.pdbx_seq_one_letter_code
_entity_poly.pdbx_strand_id
1 'polypeptide(L)'
;MTYKKFYSLLIGVLAVSLASCTNDLSENNELTQPNKKAKRTLSLSFGDNVERRSQVSITDGNQWKDGDIFLACNITNYDGVEAFRAFGGGKTSELKGEIACDDNDFIGVFYPFKLSYGQDQKTVHISMQRSSASERGQVIEKDQDGTIETLRFFDYSYGKTKVKASADGKSASGNVQMHKLYTILRLKFRHKNADLKKIKQLRLEDVVEEAKFDAIKGEFKERTMGAITIKTDTLADSFFVAILPDTAFRAKFIATTTDNKTYTYILEKGINIEAAAYQPIKINLEEENPYVPIDNINWGKFNLQYTPGVHQEGWKEGYHLAEQPWIYLYTARCSFPLQEDDLRINLPNGDRNATAFDHFRWGDIKNAHNYNDEMAENFWHAKGEIKGKIEPDSIFGDIATYASKGKWAIPAASDYSSLMKATGEYIAYYEDNSHNIIYGAFFDPSVEKEKKGFILDKNGNKIRKSNFIPTPVGIGFDKMRKLTRSDFNKGIFFPMAGTYEYTGQFDKMGNQGSYWTSTGNTSNDKQAAAFTVYIHTNGEAYPGYLKSAITPKRNMYSIRPVYIGK
;
A
#
# COMPACT_ATOMS: atom_id res chain seq x y z
N MET A 1 -8.63 -7.35 -19.48
CA MET A 1 -9.97 -7.62 -18.91
C MET A 1 -9.96 -7.10 -17.48
N THR A 2 -10.82 -6.13 -17.16
CA THR A 2 -10.63 -5.29 -15.98
C THR A 2 -11.95 -5.12 -15.24
N TYR A 3 -12.20 -5.96 -14.24
CA TYR A 3 -13.41 -5.91 -13.42
C TYR A 3 -13.37 -4.69 -12.50
N LYS A 4 -14.03 -3.60 -12.90
CA LYS A 4 -14.32 -2.47 -12.01
C LYS A 4 -15.39 -2.88 -11.00
N LYS A 5 -15.05 -2.82 -9.70
CA LYS A 5 -16.03 -2.89 -8.61
C LYS A 5 -16.95 -1.66 -8.68
N PHE A 6 -18.20 -1.84 -9.07
CA PHE A 6 -19.27 -0.83 -9.00
C PHE A 6 -20.46 -1.44 -8.23
N TYR A 7 -20.49 -1.31 -6.91
CA TYR A 7 -21.65 -1.66 -6.08
C TYR A 7 -21.73 -0.79 -4.83
N SER A 8 -22.16 0.47 -5.00
CA SER A 8 -22.62 1.35 -3.92
C SER A 8 -23.37 2.57 -4.47
N LEU A 9 -24.40 2.36 -5.30
CA LEU A 9 -25.25 3.47 -5.75
C LEU A 9 -26.69 3.04 -6.11
N LEU A 10 -27.59 3.08 -5.13
CA LEU A 10 -29.02 3.34 -5.37
C LEU A 10 -29.70 3.75 -4.06
N ILE A 11 -29.84 5.07 -3.89
CA ILE A 11 -30.54 5.66 -2.75
C ILE A 11 -32.05 5.45 -2.96
N GLY A 12 -32.63 4.51 -2.21
CA GLY A 12 -34.07 4.43 -2.03
C GLY A 12 -34.54 5.60 -1.17
N VAL A 13 -35.06 6.66 -1.79
CA VAL A 13 -35.72 7.76 -1.09
C VAL A 13 -37.00 7.24 -0.45
N LEU A 14 -36.91 6.78 0.80
CA LEU A 14 -38.09 6.60 1.65
C LEU A 14 -38.52 7.96 2.19
N ALA A 15 -39.18 8.71 1.31
CA ALA A 15 -40.28 9.55 1.77
C ALA A 15 -41.33 8.62 2.38
N VAL A 16 -41.24 8.40 3.69
CA VAL A 16 -42.32 7.75 4.46
C VAL A 16 -43.46 8.75 4.52
N SER A 17 -44.23 8.82 3.43
CA SER A 17 -45.59 9.31 3.50
C SER A 17 -46.34 8.46 4.52
N LEU A 18 -47.15 9.11 5.35
CA LEU A 18 -48.12 8.46 6.22
C LEU A 18 -49.20 7.80 5.35
N ALA A 19 -48.88 6.64 4.79
CA ALA A 19 -49.86 5.74 4.19
C ALA A 19 -50.53 4.94 5.31
N SER A 20 -51.39 5.63 6.07
CA SER A 20 -52.39 4.96 6.89
C SER A 20 -53.37 4.25 5.95
N CYS A 21 -53.10 2.99 5.61
CA CYS A 21 -54.09 2.11 5.01
C CYS A 21 -55.15 1.78 6.06
N THR A 22 -56.06 2.72 6.30
CA THR A 22 -57.36 2.42 6.86
C THR A 22 -58.07 1.46 5.91
N ASN A 23 -58.32 0.25 6.36
CA ASN A 23 -59.55 -0.48 6.04
C ASN A 23 -59.95 -1.32 7.24
N ASP A 24 -61.27 -1.43 7.41
CA ASP A 24 -61.99 -2.24 8.38
C ASP A 24 -61.78 -1.90 9.87
N LEU A 25 -62.47 -0.80 10.24
CA LEU A 25 -63.15 -0.70 11.53
C LEU A 25 -64.06 -1.93 11.74
N SER A 26 -63.53 -2.94 12.41
CA SER A 26 -64.32 -3.74 13.35
C SER A 26 -63.88 -3.34 14.76
N GLU A 27 -64.81 -2.83 15.57
CA GLU A 27 -64.56 -2.55 17.00
C GLU A 27 -64.51 -3.86 17.80
N ASN A 28 -63.52 -4.70 17.53
CA ASN A 28 -63.13 -5.75 18.47
C ASN A 28 -62.35 -5.10 19.62
N ASN A 29 -63.09 -4.64 20.63
CA ASN A 29 -62.58 -4.30 21.96
C ASN A 29 -62.10 -5.56 22.74
N GLU A 30 -61.44 -6.50 22.06
CA GLU A 30 -60.65 -7.51 22.75
C GLU A 30 -59.41 -6.84 23.33
N LEU A 31 -59.27 -6.92 24.66
CA LEU A 31 -58.02 -6.58 25.35
C LEU A 31 -56.89 -7.38 24.69
N THR A 32 -55.98 -6.67 24.03
CA THR A 32 -54.78 -7.26 23.45
C THR A 32 -53.99 -7.86 24.61
N GLN A 33 -53.98 -9.18 24.77
CA GLN A 33 -53.42 -9.76 25.98
C GLN A 33 -51.90 -9.48 26.03
N PRO A 34 -51.34 -9.07 27.19
CA PRO A 34 -49.90 -8.78 27.31
C PRO A 34 -49.01 -9.93 26.81
N ASN A 35 -49.43 -11.17 27.08
CA ASN A 35 -48.71 -12.40 26.72
C ASN A 35 -49.09 -12.96 25.32
N LYS A 36 -49.57 -12.11 24.40
CA LYS A 36 -49.89 -12.49 23.01
C LYS A 36 -49.26 -11.53 22.01
N LYS A 37 -48.78 -12.08 20.89
CA LYS A 37 -47.99 -11.35 19.92
C LYS A 37 -48.85 -10.30 19.22
N ALA A 38 -48.48 -9.03 19.38
CA ALA A 38 -49.19 -7.90 18.79
C ALA A 38 -48.21 -6.79 18.42
N LYS A 39 -48.56 -6.00 17.40
CA LYS A 39 -47.84 -4.77 17.07
C LYS A 39 -48.14 -3.72 18.14
N ARG A 40 -47.11 -3.26 18.86
CA ARG A 40 -47.25 -2.29 19.95
C ARG A 40 -46.37 -1.08 19.69
N THR A 41 -46.81 0.08 20.17
CA THR A 41 -45.90 1.22 20.35
C THR A 41 -44.92 0.88 21.46
N LEU A 42 -43.64 0.75 21.13
CA LEU A 42 -42.57 0.48 22.09
C LEU A 42 -41.80 1.77 22.39
N SER A 43 -41.71 2.10 23.68
CA SER A 43 -40.87 3.19 24.19
C SER A 43 -39.67 2.62 24.95
N LEU A 44 -38.45 2.92 24.52
CA LEU A 44 -37.23 2.52 25.21
C LEU A 44 -36.49 3.74 25.76
N SER A 45 -36.27 3.76 27.07
CA SER A 45 -35.32 4.67 27.70
C SER A 45 -33.90 4.08 27.68
N PHE A 46 -32.90 4.95 27.60
CA PHE A 46 -31.51 4.55 27.88
C PHE A 46 -31.30 4.52 29.39
N GLY A 47 -30.78 3.42 29.93
CA GLY A 47 -30.68 3.24 31.38
C GLY A 47 -29.64 4.13 32.06
N ASP A 48 -29.87 4.49 33.33
CA ASP A 48 -29.03 5.39 34.13
C ASP A 48 -27.62 4.87 34.49
N ASN A 49 -27.27 3.63 34.14
CA ASN A 49 -26.02 3.01 34.59
C ASN A 49 -24.77 3.53 33.86
N VAL A 50 -23.92 4.20 34.63
CA VAL A 50 -22.76 4.97 34.16
C VAL A 50 -21.53 4.09 33.90
N GLU A 51 -21.58 3.27 32.85
CA GLU A 51 -20.38 2.67 32.24
C GLU A 51 -20.24 3.10 30.76
N ARG A 52 -19.77 4.36 30.58
CA ARG A 52 -18.97 4.92 29.45
C ARG A 52 -19.19 4.27 28.05
N ARG A 53 -19.83 4.87 27.01
CA ARG A 53 -19.42 6.10 26.25
C ARG A 53 -20.27 6.33 24.95
N SER A 54 -20.50 7.59 24.54
CA SER A 54 -20.60 8.18 23.18
C SER A 54 -20.68 9.72 23.36
N GLN A 55 -21.10 10.64 22.46
CA GLN A 55 -21.50 10.60 21.04
C GLN A 55 -20.35 11.12 20.20
N VAL A 56 -19.43 10.20 19.91
CA VAL A 56 -18.02 10.51 19.62
C VAL A 56 -17.44 11.58 20.56
N SER A 57 -17.92 11.60 21.80
CA SER A 57 -17.26 12.29 22.89
C SER A 57 -16.41 11.25 23.62
N ILE A 58 -15.11 11.53 23.67
CA ILE A 58 -14.14 10.69 24.38
C ILE A 58 -14.42 10.75 25.91
N THR A 59 -15.28 11.68 26.36
CA THR A 59 -15.61 11.96 27.77
C THR A 59 -17.06 11.64 28.19
N ASP A 60 -18.10 11.84 27.36
CA ASP A 60 -19.42 12.23 27.93
C ASP A 60 -20.52 11.14 28.13
N GLY A 61 -20.38 9.91 27.61
CA GLY A 61 -21.41 8.85 27.77
C GLY A 61 -22.48 8.84 26.67
N ASN A 62 -23.12 7.69 26.36
CA ASN A 62 -23.95 7.56 25.15
C ASN A 62 -24.96 8.72 25.00
N GLN A 63 -24.94 9.43 23.87
CA GLN A 63 -25.91 10.47 23.55
C GLN A 63 -26.47 10.24 22.14
N TRP A 64 -27.73 10.62 21.95
CA TRP A 64 -28.41 10.55 20.67
C TRP A 64 -29.03 11.91 20.36
N LYS A 65 -29.17 12.24 19.08
CA LYS A 65 -29.82 13.46 18.61
C LYS A 65 -31.27 13.15 18.28
N ASP A 66 -32.13 14.14 18.46
CA ASP A 66 -33.52 14.06 18.03
C ASP A 66 -33.58 13.72 16.52
N GLY A 67 -34.33 12.68 16.17
CA GLY A 67 -34.43 12.15 14.81
C GLY A 67 -33.36 11.15 14.37
N ASP A 68 -32.41 10.76 15.24
CA ASP A 68 -31.53 9.59 14.99
C ASP A 68 -32.36 8.31 14.77
N ILE A 69 -31.97 7.48 13.80
CA ILE A 69 -32.71 6.27 13.40
C ILE A 69 -31.93 5.00 13.75
N PHE A 70 -32.62 4.03 14.36
CA PHE A 70 -32.12 2.76 14.85
C PHE A 70 -32.84 1.60 14.18
N LEU A 71 -32.14 0.49 13.95
CA LEU A 71 -32.75 -0.78 13.57
C LEU A 71 -33.15 -1.53 14.84
N ALA A 72 -34.42 -1.85 14.99
CA ALA A 72 -34.94 -2.67 16.07
C ALA A 72 -35.45 -4.01 15.52
N CYS A 73 -35.28 -5.10 16.27
CA CYS A 73 -35.83 -6.40 15.92
C CYS A 73 -36.17 -7.20 17.19
N ASN A 74 -37.22 -8.02 17.10
CA ASN A 74 -37.53 -8.98 18.14
C ASN A 74 -36.56 -10.16 18.00
N ILE A 75 -35.73 -10.40 19.02
CA ILE A 75 -34.71 -11.45 18.98
C ILE A 75 -35.17 -12.75 19.66
N THR A 76 -36.29 -12.72 20.40
CA THR A 76 -36.98 -13.95 20.84
C THR A 76 -37.78 -14.55 19.69
N ASN A 77 -38.63 -13.74 19.08
CA ASN A 77 -39.62 -14.12 18.07
C ASN A 77 -39.44 -13.28 16.80
N TYR A 78 -38.34 -13.55 16.08
CA TYR A 78 -37.95 -12.75 14.90
C TYR A 78 -39.03 -12.71 13.81
N ASP A 79 -39.38 -11.49 13.41
CA ASP A 79 -40.42 -11.17 12.44
C ASP A 79 -40.04 -9.94 11.61
N GLY A 80 -38.78 -9.91 11.17
CA GLY A 80 -38.20 -8.76 10.46
C GLY A 80 -37.61 -7.70 11.38
N VAL A 81 -37.45 -6.50 10.81
CA VAL A 81 -36.79 -5.35 11.44
C VAL A 81 -37.64 -4.09 11.27
N GLU A 82 -37.60 -3.21 12.26
CA GLU A 82 -38.39 -1.97 12.33
C GLU A 82 -37.47 -0.75 12.55
N ALA A 83 -37.91 0.43 12.14
CA ALA A 83 -37.16 1.68 12.28
C ALA A 83 -37.59 2.47 13.52
N PHE A 84 -36.74 2.55 14.53
CA PHE A 84 -36.97 3.29 15.76
C PHE A 84 -36.32 4.67 15.68
N ARG A 85 -36.97 5.70 16.23
CA ARG A 85 -36.49 7.08 16.22
C ARG A 85 -36.20 7.58 17.62
N ALA A 86 -35.08 8.26 17.81
CA ALA A 86 -34.81 9.00 19.04
C ALA A 86 -35.63 10.29 19.12
N PHE A 87 -36.25 10.50 20.27
CA PHE A 87 -36.96 11.72 20.66
C PHE A 87 -36.25 12.37 21.84
N GLY A 88 -36.12 13.69 21.82
CA GLY A 88 -35.31 14.44 22.76
C GLY A 88 -33.80 14.27 22.49
N GLY A 89 -32.95 14.76 23.40
CA GLY A 89 -31.50 14.77 23.19
C GLY A 89 -30.67 14.46 24.43
N GLY A 90 -29.45 13.98 24.20
CA GLY A 90 -28.49 13.74 25.27
C GLY A 90 -28.71 12.39 25.97
N LYS A 91 -28.64 12.39 27.31
CA LYS A 91 -28.79 11.18 28.14
C LYS A 91 -30.24 10.78 28.43
N THR A 92 -31.18 11.66 28.15
CA THR A 92 -32.62 11.47 28.42
C THR A 92 -33.42 11.22 27.13
N SER A 93 -32.76 10.83 26.04
CA SER A 93 -33.43 10.46 24.80
C SER A 93 -34.27 9.19 24.98
N GLU A 94 -35.39 9.12 24.26
CA GLU A 94 -36.32 7.99 24.26
C GLU A 94 -36.44 7.45 22.84
N LEU A 95 -36.28 6.14 22.63
CA LEU A 95 -36.53 5.53 21.32
C LEU A 95 -37.99 5.12 21.19
N LYS A 96 -38.65 5.55 20.11
CA LYS A 96 -40.02 5.12 19.80
C LYS A 96 -40.12 4.50 18.41
N GLY A 97 -40.94 3.47 18.31
CA GLY A 97 -41.33 2.82 17.09
C GLY A 97 -42.47 1.85 17.34
N GLU A 98 -42.95 1.20 16.29
CA GLU A 98 -43.87 0.07 16.41
C GLU A 98 -43.10 -1.23 16.21
N ILE A 99 -43.40 -2.27 16.99
CA ILE A 99 -42.82 -3.60 16.79
C ILE A 99 -43.77 -4.71 17.27
N ALA A 100 -43.74 -5.86 16.60
CA ALA A 100 -44.44 -7.06 17.05
C ALA A 100 -43.65 -7.75 18.18
N CYS A 101 -44.26 -7.87 19.36
CA CYS A 101 -43.65 -8.46 20.55
C CYS A 101 -44.66 -9.20 21.42
N ASP A 102 -44.17 -9.91 22.43
CA ASP A 102 -44.88 -10.39 23.62
C ASP A 102 -44.37 -9.67 24.89
N ASP A 103 -45.13 -9.70 25.98
CA ASP A 103 -44.57 -9.40 27.31
C ASP A 103 -43.38 -10.34 27.57
N ASN A 104 -42.28 -9.78 28.09
CA ASN A 104 -41.01 -10.48 28.34
C ASN A 104 -40.16 -10.86 27.11
N ASP A 105 -40.54 -10.47 25.89
CA ASP A 105 -39.65 -10.62 24.73
C ASP A 105 -38.38 -9.79 24.83
N PHE A 106 -37.32 -10.23 24.15
CA PHE A 106 -36.10 -9.44 23.97
C PHE A 106 -36.13 -8.70 22.63
N ILE A 107 -35.82 -7.41 22.69
CA ILE A 107 -35.64 -6.55 21.52
C ILE A 107 -34.16 -6.18 21.40
N GLY A 108 -33.58 -6.46 20.24
CA GLY A 108 -32.24 -6.02 19.84
C GLY A 108 -32.32 -4.70 19.08
N VAL A 109 -31.41 -3.77 19.40
CA VAL A 109 -31.37 -2.41 18.84
C VAL A 109 -29.97 -2.13 18.32
N PHE A 110 -29.86 -1.67 17.08
CA PHE A 110 -28.61 -1.35 16.39
C PHE A 110 -28.62 0.09 15.85
N TYR A 111 -27.47 0.76 15.93
CA TYR A 111 -27.22 2.08 15.34
C TYR A 111 -25.96 2.08 14.45
N PRO A 112 -25.92 2.83 13.34
CA PRO A 112 -27.05 3.53 12.72
C PRO A 112 -27.98 2.59 11.96
N PHE A 113 -29.24 2.97 11.73
CA PHE A 113 -30.16 2.21 10.90
C PHE A 113 -29.61 1.99 9.49
N LYS A 114 -29.45 0.72 9.10
CA LYS A 114 -29.05 0.28 7.76
C LYS A 114 -29.85 -0.97 7.41
N LEU A 115 -30.58 -0.94 6.29
CA LEU A 115 -31.19 -2.13 5.70
C LEU A 115 -30.18 -2.87 4.83
N SER A 116 -30.30 -4.20 4.78
CA SER A 116 -29.44 -5.04 3.94
C SER A 116 -30.04 -5.22 2.55
N TYR A 117 -29.37 -4.71 1.50
CA TYR A 117 -29.91 -4.77 0.15
C TYR A 117 -29.95 -6.21 -0.39
N GLY A 118 -31.15 -6.69 -0.75
CA GLY A 118 -31.34 -8.02 -1.35
C GLY A 118 -30.93 -9.21 -0.48
N GLN A 119 -30.94 -9.05 0.85
CA GLN A 119 -30.41 -10.02 1.82
C GLN A 119 -31.26 -10.09 3.10
N ASP A 120 -30.87 -10.99 4.00
CA ASP A 120 -31.49 -11.16 5.33
C ASP A 120 -31.29 -9.91 6.21
N GLN A 121 -32.40 -9.24 6.53
CA GLN A 121 -32.42 -7.99 7.28
C GLN A 121 -31.89 -8.11 8.72
N LYS A 122 -31.77 -9.33 9.25
CA LYS A 122 -31.15 -9.55 10.58
C LYS A 122 -29.64 -9.34 10.59
N THR A 123 -29.02 -9.20 9.41
CA THR A 123 -27.60 -8.88 9.26
C THR A 123 -27.41 -7.46 8.75
N VAL A 124 -26.44 -6.73 9.30
CA VAL A 124 -26.09 -5.36 8.91
C VAL A 124 -24.66 -5.32 8.38
N HIS A 125 -24.44 -4.72 7.21
CA HIS A 125 -23.09 -4.48 6.69
C HIS A 125 -22.43 -3.29 7.42
N ILE A 126 -21.19 -3.52 7.85
CA ILE A 126 -20.35 -2.56 8.56
C ILE A 126 -19.05 -2.43 7.78
N SER A 127 -18.75 -1.20 7.36
CA SER A 127 -17.46 -0.84 6.74
C SER A 127 -16.79 0.25 7.57
N MET A 128 -15.46 0.16 7.66
CA MET A 128 -14.57 1.14 8.27
C MET A 128 -13.97 2.09 7.23
N GLN A 129 -14.09 1.82 5.93
CA GLN A 129 -13.67 2.78 4.88
C GLN A 129 -14.72 3.88 4.70
N ARG A 130 -16.00 3.48 4.58
CA ARG A 130 -17.14 4.38 4.32
C ARG A 130 -18.34 3.94 5.14
N SER A 131 -19.06 4.89 5.71
CA SER A 131 -20.29 4.62 6.45
C SER A 131 -21.32 5.72 6.24
N SER A 132 -22.52 5.50 6.76
CA SER A 132 -23.65 6.40 6.66
C SER A 132 -24.39 6.48 8.00
N ALA A 133 -24.94 7.65 8.28
CA ALA A 133 -25.77 7.92 9.45
C ALA A 133 -26.92 8.87 9.08
N SER A 134 -27.96 8.89 9.91
CA SER A 134 -29.11 9.78 9.77
C SER A 134 -28.84 11.15 10.36
N GLU A 135 -28.94 12.22 9.58
CA GLU A 135 -28.97 13.60 10.08
C GLU A 135 -30.28 14.26 9.66
N ARG A 136 -31.09 14.72 10.62
CA ARG A 136 -32.41 15.35 10.39
C ARG A 136 -33.33 14.52 9.47
N GLY A 137 -33.27 13.19 9.61
CA GLY A 137 -34.04 12.24 8.79
C GLY A 137 -33.49 11.95 7.38
N GLN A 138 -32.36 12.55 6.97
CA GLN A 138 -31.67 12.22 5.72
C GLN A 138 -30.46 11.33 5.99
N VAL A 139 -30.19 10.37 5.10
CA VAL A 139 -28.98 9.52 5.19
C VAL A 139 -27.82 10.26 4.52
N ILE A 140 -26.76 10.50 5.28
CA ILE A 140 -25.51 11.11 4.78
C ILE A 140 -24.40 10.06 4.83
N GLU A 141 -23.66 9.90 3.74
CA GLU A 141 -22.48 9.03 3.67
C GLU A 141 -21.19 9.83 3.82
N LYS A 142 -20.21 9.24 4.53
CA LYS A 142 -18.84 9.77 4.66
C LYS A 142 -17.81 8.65 4.68
N ASP A 143 -16.67 8.93 4.06
CA ASP A 143 -15.43 8.20 4.28
C ASP A 143 -14.75 8.77 5.55
N GLN A 144 -13.83 8.03 6.18
CA GLN A 144 -13.02 8.60 7.28
C GLN A 144 -12.04 9.66 6.75
N ASP A 145 -11.97 10.82 7.42
CA ASP A 145 -11.06 11.94 7.09
C ASP A 145 -9.93 12.17 8.12
N GLY A 146 -9.92 11.38 9.20
CA GLY A 146 -8.94 11.47 10.29
C GLY A 146 -9.32 12.44 11.43
N THR A 147 -10.49 13.09 11.36
CA THR A 147 -11.00 13.97 12.42
C THR A 147 -11.92 13.22 13.38
N ILE A 148 -12.11 13.75 14.60
CA ILE A 148 -13.14 13.22 15.53
C ILE A 148 -14.54 13.40 14.95
N GLU A 149 -14.80 14.53 14.28
CA GLU A 149 -16.15 14.90 13.83
C GLU A 149 -16.76 13.85 12.89
N THR A 150 -15.96 13.35 11.94
CA THR A 150 -16.41 12.38 10.93
C THR A 150 -16.54 10.96 11.48
N LEU A 151 -15.99 10.64 12.66
CA LEU A 151 -16.23 9.33 13.28
C LEU A 151 -17.69 9.13 13.71
N ARG A 152 -18.55 10.17 13.71
CA ARG A 152 -19.98 10.04 14.03
C ARG A 152 -20.73 9.13 13.05
N PHE A 153 -20.28 9.11 11.79
CA PHE A 153 -20.82 8.21 10.77
C PHE A 153 -20.43 6.74 11.01
N PHE A 154 -19.46 6.49 11.88
CA PHE A 154 -18.93 5.17 12.25
C PHE A 154 -19.27 4.80 13.71
N ASP A 155 -20.25 5.45 14.34
CA ASP A 155 -20.63 5.24 15.75
C ASP A 155 -21.43 3.94 15.99
N TYR A 156 -20.98 2.84 15.39
CA TYR A 156 -21.66 1.55 15.38
C TYR A 156 -21.91 1.03 16.79
N SER A 157 -23.17 0.78 17.12
CA SER A 157 -23.60 0.46 18.48
C SER A 157 -24.70 -0.59 18.49
N TYR A 158 -24.69 -1.47 19.49
CA TYR A 158 -25.77 -2.45 19.69
C TYR A 158 -26.12 -2.59 21.18
N GLY A 159 -27.39 -2.83 21.44
CA GLY A 159 -27.93 -3.15 22.76
C GLY A 159 -29.09 -4.13 22.63
N LYS A 160 -29.43 -4.80 23.72
CA LYS A 160 -30.66 -5.59 23.81
C LYS A 160 -31.33 -5.36 25.15
N THR A 161 -32.65 -5.41 25.15
CA THR A 161 -33.47 -5.22 26.36
C THR A 161 -34.64 -6.18 26.37
N LYS A 162 -35.11 -6.51 27.58
CA LYS A 162 -36.38 -7.20 27.78
C LYS A 162 -37.48 -6.15 27.81
N VAL A 163 -38.60 -6.38 27.12
CA VAL A 163 -39.74 -5.46 27.13
C VAL A 163 -40.85 -5.93 28.06
N LYS A 164 -41.60 -4.97 28.59
CA LYS A 164 -42.80 -5.19 29.39
C LYS A 164 -44.01 -4.55 28.70
N ALA A 165 -45.04 -5.33 28.42
CA ALA A 165 -46.28 -4.85 27.83
C ALA A 165 -47.15 -4.13 28.88
N SER A 166 -47.90 -3.12 28.46
CA SER A 166 -48.91 -2.47 29.29
C SER A 166 -50.11 -3.38 29.54
N ALA A 167 -50.90 -3.10 30.58
CA ALA A 167 -52.05 -3.94 30.96
C ALA A 167 -53.18 -3.96 29.91
N ASP A 168 -53.29 -2.92 29.07
CA ASP A 168 -54.17 -2.88 27.89
C ASP A 168 -53.57 -3.56 26.65
N GLY A 169 -52.29 -3.95 26.73
CA GLY A 169 -51.47 -4.56 25.68
C GLY A 169 -51.28 -3.74 24.41
N LYS A 170 -51.55 -2.43 24.42
CA LYS A 170 -51.35 -1.56 23.25
C LYS A 170 -49.95 -0.97 23.16
N SER A 171 -49.25 -0.88 24.30
CA SER A 171 -47.90 -0.34 24.40
C SER A 171 -46.95 -1.32 25.08
N ALA A 172 -45.65 -1.08 24.91
CA ALA A 172 -44.60 -1.76 25.65
C ALA A 172 -43.50 -0.78 26.05
N SER A 173 -42.75 -1.13 27.08
CA SER A 173 -41.63 -0.33 27.60
C SER A 173 -40.41 -1.18 27.94
N GLY A 174 -39.22 -0.59 27.91
CA GLY A 174 -37.97 -1.27 28.25
C GLY A 174 -36.81 -0.30 28.47
N ASN A 175 -35.70 -0.81 29.00
CA ASN A 175 -34.48 -0.03 29.25
C ASN A 175 -33.31 -0.67 28.47
N VAL A 176 -32.78 0.02 27.46
CA VAL A 176 -31.69 -0.52 26.63
C VAL A 176 -30.35 0.14 26.97
N GLN A 177 -29.33 -0.69 27.19
CA GLN A 177 -27.95 -0.25 27.28
C GLN A 177 -27.25 -0.51 25.94
N MET A 178 -26.72 0.55 25.33
CA MET A 178 -26.04 0.50 24.03
C MET A 178 -24.52 0.42 24.22
N HIS A 179 -23.90 -0.60 23.62
CA HIS A 179 -22.45 -0.81 23.64
C HIS A 179 -21.84 -0.49 22.27
N LYS A 180 -20.65 0.12 22.25
CA LYS A 180 -19.93 0.41 21.00
C LYS A 180 -19.35 -0.87 20.42
N LEU A 181 -19.40 -0.98 19.11
CA LEU A 181 -18.91 -2.13 18.34
C LEU A 181 -17.55 -1.88 17.67
N TYR A 182 -16.96 -0.69 17.88
CA TYR A 182 -15.73 -0.23 17.25
C TYR A 182 -14.78 0.39 18.29
N THR A 183 -13.56 0.71 17.84
CA THR A 183 -12.49 1.33 18.63
C THR A 183 -12.02 2.61 17.96
N ILE A 184 -11.63 3.63 18.74
CA ILE A 184 -10.98 4.84 18.21
C ILE A 184 -9.48 4.77 18.48
N LEU A 185 -8.68 4.67 17.42
CA LEU A 185 -7.25 4.91 17.48
C LEU A 185 -6.95 6.40 17.34
N ARG A 186 -6.11 6.96 18.22
CA ARG A 186 -5.46 8.25 17.98
C ARG A 186 -4.02 8.02 17.57
N LEU A 187 -3.76 8.09 16.28
CA LEU A 187 -2.47 7.84 15.67
C LEU A 187 -1.64 9.12 15.64
N LYS A 188 -0.40 9.05 16.13
CA LYS A 188 0.63 10.09 15.97
C LYS A 188 1.86 9.49 15.32
N PHE A 189 2.39 10.17 14.31
CA PHE A 189 3.51 9.69 13.52
C PHE A 189 4.78 10.48 13.82
N ARG A 190 5.92 9.80 13.83
CA ARG A 190 7.25 10.39 13.97
C ARG A 190 8.17 9.84 12.90
N HIS A 191 9.16 10.63 12.49
CA HIS A 191 10.26 10.19 11.64
C HIS A 191 11.57 10.78 12.19
N LYS A 192 12.65 9.98 12.27
CA LYS A 192 13.95 10.41 12.84
C LYS A 192 13.82 11.19 14.17
N ASN A 193 12.94 10.73 15.06
CA ASN A 193 12.58 11.34 16.35
C ASN A 193 11.86 12.71 16.32
N ALA A 194 11.57 13.30 15.16
CA ALA A 194 10.67 14.44 15.03
C ALA A 194 9.21 13.98 14.82
N ASP A 195 8.23 14.79 15.22
CA ASP A 195 6.83 14.59 14.80
C ASP A 195 6.72 14.74 13.28
N LEU A 196 6.09 13.79 12.60
CA LEU A 196 5.79 13.92 11.17
C LEU A 196 4.58 14.86 10.99
N LYS A 197 4.75 15.87 10.14
CA LYS A 197 3.78 16.95 9.90
C LYS A 197 3.29 16.90 8.45
N LYS A 198 2.20 17.63 8.16
CA LYS A 198 1.68 17.84 6.79
C LYS A 198 1.32 16.52 6.06
N ILE A 199 0.78 15.55 6.80
CA ILE A 199 0.30 14.30 6.23
C ILE A 199 -1.02 14.61 5.50
N LYS A 200 -1.11 14.30 4.20
CA LYS A 200 -2.31 14.49 3.37
C LYS A 200 -3.13 13.21 3.21
N GLN A 201 -2.49 12.06 3.37
CA GLN A 201 -3.13 10.76 3.30
C GLN A 201 -2.49 9.81 4.31
N LEU A 202 -3.32 9.03 4.97
CA LEU A 202 -2.93 7.88 5.78
C LEU A 202 -3.64 6.64 5.23
N ARG A 203 -2.93 5.53 5.11
CA ARG A 203 -3.50 4.22 4.74
C ARG A 203 -3.05 3.17 5.75
N LEU A 204 -3.99 2.39 6.25
CA LEU A 204 -3.77 1.21 7.07
C LEU A 204 -4.07 0.00 6.20
N GLU A 205 -3.09 -0.86 5.96
CA GLU A 205 -3.27 -2.16 5.31
C GLU A 205 -3.23 -3.29 6.34
N ASP A 206 -3.72 -4.47 5.96
CA ASP A 206 -3.81 -5.67 6.80
C ASP A 206 -4.72 -5.50 8.03
N VAL A 207 -5.81 -4.72 7.87
CA VAL A 207 -6.84 -4.47 8.89
C VAL A 207 -8.21 -5.00 8.46
N VAL A 208 -9.12 -5.26 9.41
CA VAL A 208 -10.52 -5.59 9.07
C VAL A 208 -11.21 -4.35 8.51
N GLU A 209 -11.42 -4.32 7.20
CA GLU A 209 -12.06 -3.22 6.48
C GLU A 209 -13.58 -3.30 6.59
N GLU A 210 -14.14 -4.52 6.50
CA GLU A 210 -15.58 -4.76 6.51
C GLU A 210 -15.97 -6.00 7.33
N ALA A 211 -17.22 -6.04 7.79
CA ALA A 211 -17.84 -7.19 8.43
C ALA A 211 -19.37 -7.15 8.27
N LYS A 212 -20.04 -8.26 8.58
CA LYS A 212 -21.48 -8.27 8.88
C LYS A 212 -21.68 -8.35 10.40
N PHE A 213 -22.74 -7.71 10.89
CA PHE A 213 -23.19 -7.82 12.28
C PHE A 213 -24.57 -8.50 12.33
N ASP A 214 -24.70 -9.57 13.10
CA ASP A 214 -25.95 -10.29 13.30
C ASP A 214 -26.71 -9.67 14.48
N ALA A 215 -27.83 -9.00 14.20
CA ALA A 215 -28.64 -8.29 15.19
C ALA A 215 -29.42 -9.22 16.16
N ILE A 216 -29.55 -10.51 15.84
CA ILE A 216 -30.19 -11.52 16.71
C ILE A 216 -29.16 -12.02 17.73
N LYS A 217 -27.94 -12.32 17.27
CA LYS A 217 -26.86 -12.82 18.13
C LYS A 217 -26.13 -11.71 18.89
N GLY A 218 -26.05 -10.52 18.31
CA GLY A 218 -25.20 -9.43 18.80
C GLY A 218 -23.71 -9.61 18.44
N GLU A 219 -23.41 -10.29 17.33
CA GLU A 219 -22.06 -10.79 16.99
C GLU A 219 -21.62 -10.39 15.58
N PHE A 220 -20.30 -10.20 15.40
CA PHE A 220 -19.67 -10.03 14.09
C PHE A 220 -19.48 -11.35 13.35
N LYS A 221 -19.67 -11.33 12.04
CA LYS A 221 -19.42 -12.44 11.09
C LYS A 221 -18.80 -11.90 9.80
N GLU A 222 -18.28 -12.80 8.97
CA GLU A 222 -17.80 -12.49 7.61
C GLU A 222 -16.83 -11.29 7.57
N ARG A 223 -15.91 -11.25 8.54
CA ARG A 223 -14.87 -10.22 8.64
C ARG A 223 -13.93 -10.33 7.44
N THR A 224 -13.75 -9.23 6.72
CA THR A 224 -12.92 -9.13 5.52
C THR A 224 -11.70 -8.26 5.81
N MET A 225 -10.51 -8.84 5.63
CA MET A 225 -9.25 -8.10 5.70
C MET A 225 -9.07 -7.27 4.43
N GLY A 226 -8.56 -6.05 4.58
CA GLY A 226 -8.40 -5.09 3.51
C GLY A 226 -7.58 -3.88 3.96
N ALA A 227 -7.99 -2.68 3.54
CA ALA A 227 -7.27 -1.47 3.87
C ALA A 227 -8.16 -0.22 3.99
N ILE A 228 -7.94 0.55 5.05
CA ILE A 228 -8.62 1.83 5.28
C ILE A 228 -7.72 2.95 4.77
N THR A 229 -8.21 3.75 3.82
CA THR A 229 -7.52 4.90 3.24
C THR A 229 -8.23 6.19 3.64
N ILE A 230 -7.50 7.05 4.33
CA ILE A 230 -7.96 8.30 4.92
C ILE A 230 -7.27 9.44 4.19
N LYS A 231 -8.06 10.28 3.53
CA LYS A 231 -7.59 11.54 2.94
C LYS A 231 -8.08 12.67 3.83
N THR A 232 -7.21 13.63 4.11
CA THR A 232 -7.54 14.76 4.98
C THR A 232 -7.45 16.06 4.20
N ASP A 233 -8.49 16.88 4.30
CA ASP A 233 -8.56 18.21 3.66
C ASP A 233 -7.72 19.26 4.41
N THR A 234 -7.26 18.93 5.63
CA THR A 234 -6.42 19.80 6.46
C THR A 234 -5.13 19.10 6.86
N LEU A 235 -4.07 19.86 7.14
CA LEU A 235 -2.77 19.27 7.47
C LEU A 235 -2.80 18.62 8.87
N ALA A 236 -2.92 17.30 8.90
CA ALA A 236 -3.09 16.56 10.15
C ALA A 236 -1.75 16.15 10.79
N ASP A 237 -1.62 16.48 12.07
CA ASP A 237 -0.53 16.05 12.97
C ASP A 237 -0.89 14.80 13.82
N SER A 238 -2.16 14.41 13.79
CA SER A 238 -2.67 13.17 14.38
C SER A 238 -3.97 12.78 13.70
N PHE A 239 -4.19 11.49 13.51
CA PHE A 239 -5.40 10.94 12.91
C PHE A 239 -6.23 10.23 13.98
N PHE A 240 -7.53 10.49 13.98
CA PHE A 240 -8.53 9.72 14.69
C PHE A 240 -9.13 8.72 13.71
N VAL A 241 -9.05 7.43 14.03
CA VAL A 241 -9.46 6.35 13.13
C VAL A 241 -10.37 5.38 13.87
N ALA A 242 -11.59 5.19 13.38
CA ALA A 242 -12.45 4.10 13.78
C ALA A 242 -11.96 2.79 13.14
N ILE A 243 -11.81 1.74 13.94
CA ILE A 243 -11.50 0.37 13.48
C ILE A 243 -12.39 -0.64 14.19
N LEU A 244 -12.56 -1.81 13.58
CA LEU A 244 -13.18 -2.95 14.26
C LEU A 244 -12.24 -3.54 15.34
N PRO A 245 -12.78 -4.05 16.47
CA PRO A 245 -11.99 -4.70 17.52
C PRO A 245 -11.33 -5.97 16.99
N ASP A 246 -10.10 -6.24 17.40
CA ASP A 246 -9.27 -7.36 16.97
C ASP A 246 -8.30 -7.76 18.09
N THR A 247 -8.31 -9.03 18.47
CA THR A 247 -7.51 -9.57 19.58
C THR A 247 -6.02 -9.68 19.26
N ALA A 248 -5.65 -9.62 17.98
CA ALA A 248 -4.27 -9.73 17.50
C ALA A 248 -3.94 -8.69 16.42
N PHE A 249 -4.53 -7.49 16.52
CA PHE A 249 -4.43 -6.40 15.55
C PHE A 249 -3.00 -6.16 15.08
N ARG A 250 -2.81 -6.33 13.77
CA ARG A 250 -1.62 -5.91 13.03
C ARG A 250 -2.06 -4.88 12.00
N ALA A 251 -1.13 -4.06 11.55
CA ALA A 251 -1.35 -3.15 10.45
C ALA A 251 -0.02 -2.73 9.83
N LYS A 252 -0.03 -2.50 8.52
CA LYS A 252 0.98 -1.71 7.83
C LYS A 252 0.45 -0.28 7.66
N PHE A 253 1.13 0.67 8.29
CA PHE A 253 0.81 2.08 8.22
C PHE A 253 1.61 2.72 7.09
N ILE A 254 0.93 3.49 6.24
CA ILE A 254 1.51 4.23 5.12
C ILE A 254 1.02 5.67 5.21
N ALA A 255 1.92 6.62 5.50
CA ALA A 255 1.60 8.04 5.51
C ALA A 255 2.23 8.72 4.28
N THR A 256 1.44 9.53 3.56
CA THR A 256 1.92 10.36 2.47
C THR A 256 1.79 11.84 2.84
N THR A 257 2.88 12.59 2.76
CA THR A 257 2.92 14.02 3.07
C THR A 257 2.68 14.90 1.83
N THR A 258 2.45 16.20 2.05
CA THR A 258 2.14 17.15 0.96
C THR A 258 3.24 17.28 -0.10
N ASP A 259 4.49 16.99 0.26
CA ASP A 259 5.67 16.95 -0.64
C ASP A 259 5.84 15.61 -1.37
N ASN A 260 4.79 14.79 -1.43
CA ASN A 260 4.74 13.47 -2.08
C ASN A 260 5.70 12.41 -1.51
N LYS A 261 6.29 12.63 -0.33
CA LYS A 261 7.04 11.58 0.38
C LYS A 261 6.09 10.57 0.99
N THR A 262 6.50 9.29 0.93
CA THR A 262 5.81 8.17 1.57
C THR A 262 6.64 7.65 2.73
N TYR A 263 5.97 7.36 3.84
CA TYR A 263 6.59 6.83 5.05
C TYR A 263 5.83 5.58 5.49
N THR A 264 6.52 4.52 5.91
CA THR A 264 5.92 3.23 6.23
C THR A 264 6.34 2.69 7.60
N TYR A 265 5.48 1.88 8.21
CA TYR A 265 5.79 1.06 9.39
C TYR A 265 4.90 -0.19 9.41
N ILE A 266 5.44 -1.33 9.80
CA ILE A 266 4.70 -2.59 9.96
C ILE A 266 4.65 -2.93 11.45
N LEU A 267 3.44 -3.08 12.00
CA LEU A 267 3.23 -3.56 13.35
C LEU A 267 3.33 -5.09 13.37
N GLU A 268 4.55 -5.61 13.46
CA GLU A 268 4.83 -7.06 13.42
C GLU A 268 4.22 -7.82 14.61
N LYS A 269 4.33 -7.24 15.82
CA LYS A 269 3.73 -7.79 17.04
C LYS A 269 2.28 -7.30 17.17
N GLY A 270 1.34 -8.22 16.97
CA GLY A 270 -0.07 -7.94 17.16
C GLY A 270 -0.40 -7.45 18.58
N ILE A 271 -1.37 -6.54 18.67
CA ILE A 271 -1.88 -5.98 19.93
C ILE A 271 -3.38 -6.23 20.08
N ASN A 272 -3.87 -6.41 21.30
CA ASN A 272 -5.31 -6.50 21.54
C ASN A 272 -5.95 -5.11 21.40
N ILE A 273 -7.03 -5.02 20.63
CA ILE A 273 -7.85 -3.82 20.41
C ILE A 273 -9.29 -4.17 20.81
N GLU A 274 -9.77 -3.57 21.90
CA GLU A 274 -11.07 -3.85 22.50
C GLU A 274 -12.15 -2.83 22.09
N ALA A 275 -13.39 -3.29 21.94
CA ALA A 275 -14.53 -2.42 21.63
C ALA A 275 -14.73 -1.32 22.68
N ALA A 276 -15.27 -0.17 22.26
CA ALA A 276 -15.45 1.04 23.08
C ALA A 276 -14.15 1.70 23.60
N ALA A 277 -12.97 1.17 23.25
CA ALA A 277 -11.71 1.75 23.67
C ALA A 277 -11.36 3.04 22.90
N TYR A 278 -10.48 3.82 23.53
CA TYR A 278 -9.81 4.96 22.92
C TYR A 278 -8.31 4.78 23.15
N GLN A 279 -7.55 4.54 22.08
CA GLN A 279 -6.17 4.07 22.18
C GLN A 279 -5.21 5.00 21.44
N PRO A 280 -4.40 5.81 22.18
CA PRO A 280 -3.36 6.61 21.57
C PRO A 280 -2.17 5.73 21.19
N ILE A 281 -1.77 5.73 19.91
CA ILE A 281 -0.61 4.99 19.41
C ILE A 281 0.37 5.99 18.80
N LYS A 282 1.64 5.90 19.21
CA LYS A 282 2.77 6.64 18.60
C LYS A 282 3.54 5.68 17.71
N ILE A 283 3.73 6.05 16.44
CA ILE A 283 4.33 5.20 15.41
C ILE A 283 5.56 5.92 14.85
N ASN A 284 6.71 5.26 14.86
CA ASN A 284 7.90 5.74 14.18
C ASN A 284 7.89 5.16 12.76
N LEU A 285 7.71 6.02 11.75
CA LEU A 285 7.72 5.63 10.34
C LEU A 285 9.11 5.79 9.73
N GLU A 286 9.47 4.89 8.84
CA GLU A 286 10.64 4.98 7.97
C GLU A 286 10.27 5.66 6.65
N GLU A 287 11.13 6.53 6.14
CA GLU A 287 10.92 7.20 4.84
C GLU A 287 11.21 6.22 3.71
N GLU A 288 10.23 5.97 2.86
CA GLU A 288 10.35 5.06 1.72
C GLU A 288 11.14 5.73 0.59
N ASN A 289 12.46 5.64 0.70
CA ASN A 289 13.37 6.21 -0.28
C ASN A 289 13.49 5.29 -1.51
N PRO A 290 13.45 5.84 -2.73
CA PRO A 290 13.74 5.09 -3.97
C PRO A 290 15.23 4.78 -4.15
N TYR A 291 16.05 5.10 -3.14
CA TYR A 291 17.49 4.89 -3.09
C TYR A 291 17.94 4.31 -1.73
N VAL A 292 19.17 3.80 -1.67
CA VAL A 292 19.89 3.43 -0.45
C VAL A 292 21.12 4.34 -0.32
N PRO A 293 21.28 5.10 0.79
CA PRO A 293 22.49 5.87 1.03
C PRO A 293 23.68 4.96 1.36
N ILE A 294 24.75 5.00 0.55
CA ILE A 294 25.99 4.25 0.75
C ILE A 294 27.18 5.17 0.41
N ASP A 295 28.11 5.35 1.35
CA ASP A 295 29.28 6.24 1.22
C ASP A 295 28.94 7.67 0.76
N ASN A 296 27.87 8.24 1.32
CA ASN A 296 27.29 9.55 0.95
C ASN A 296 26.72 9.64 -0.48
N ILE A 297 26.57 8.51 -1.18
CA ILE A 297 25.94 8.41 -2.50
C ILE A 297 24.56 7.74 -2.34
N ASN A 298 23.52 8.37 -2.86
CA ASN A 298 22.16 7.86 -2.83
C ASN A 298 21.92 6.93 -4.03
N TRP A 299 22.24 5.64 -3.89
CA TRP A 299 22.11 4.66 -4.97
C TRP A 299 20.67 4.28 -5.23
N GLY A 300 20.18 4.45 -6.46
CA GLY A 300 18.82 4.03 -6.83
C GLY A 300 18.61 2.54 -6.61
N LYS A 301 17.42 2.18 -6.13
CA LYS A 301 17.01 0.77 -5.94
C LYS A 301 16.63 0.08 -7.25
N PHE A 302 16.49 0.83 -8.34
CA PHE A 302 15.78 0.42 -9.55
C PHE A 302 16.55 0.85 -10.82
N ASN A 303 16.42 0.11 -11.92
CA ASN A 303 16.98 0.53 -13.22
C ASN A 303 16.17 1.70 -13.81
N LEU A 304 16.82 2.55 -14.61
CA LEU A 304 16.14 3.47 -15.53
C LEU A 304 15.47 2.63 -16.64
N GLN A 305 14.24 2.97 -17.00
CA GLN A 305 13.49 2.34 -18.08
C GLN A 305 12.79 3.38 -18.95
N TYR A 306 12.51 3.02 -20.20
CA TYR A 306 11.66 3.76 -21.12
C TYR A 306 10.51 2.84 -21.56
N THR A 307 9.27 3.25 -21.32
CA THR A 307 8.05 2.57 -21.76
C THR A 307 7.12 3.61 -22.41
N PRO A 308 6.93 3.58 -23.74
CA PRO A 308 6.10 4.55 -24.46
C PRO A 308 4.70 4.74 -23.86
N GLY A 309 4.29 6.00 -23.66
CA GLY A 309 2.98 6.36 -23.10
C GLY A 309 2.83 6.16 -21.59
N VAL A 310 3.90 5.77 -20.86
CA VAL A 310 3.91 5.78 -19.40
C VAL A 310 4.21 7.20 -18.91
N HIS A 311 3.30 7.73 -18.10
CA HIS A 311 3.46 9.01 -17.42
C HIS A 311 3.74 8.82 -15.94
N GLN A 312 4.95 9.19 -15.48
CA GLN A 312 5.30 9.22 -14.05
C GLN A 312 5.65 10.65 -13.59
N GLU A 313 5.08 11.08 -12.46
CA GLU A 313 5.36 12.39 -11.88
C GLU A 313 6.87 12.58 -11.63
N GLY A 314 7.39 13.74 -12.02
CA GLY A 314 8.82 14.07 -11.93
C GLY A 314 9.66 13.63 -13.13
N TRP A 315 9.17 12.75 -14.01
CA TRP A 315 9.91 12.26 -15.18
C TRP A 315 9.45 12.92 -16.50
N LYS A 316 10.26 12.77 -17.55
CA LYS A 316 9.90 12.99 -18.95
C LYS A 316 9.00 11.85 -19.42
N GLU A 317 8.13 12.13 -20.41
CA GLU A 317 7.19 11.15 -20.94
C GLU A 317 7.89 9.85 -21.38
N GLY A 318 7.31 8.72 -21.02
CA GLY A 318 7.84 7.38 -21.25
C GLY A 318 8.98 6.96 -20.32
N TYR A 319 9.73 7.87 -19.71
CA TYR A 319 10.83 7.51 -18.82
C TYR A 319 10.37 7.31 -17.37
N HIS A 320 10.90 6.27 -16.72
CA HIS A 320 10.63 5.96 -15.31
C HIS A 320 11.75 5.13 -14.68
N LEU A 321 11.62 4.82 -13.39
CA LEU A 321 12.37 3.74 -12.75
C LEU A 321 11.57 2.44 -12.82
N ALA A 322 12.26 1.30 -12.86
CA ALA A 322 11.64 -0.02 -12.76
C ALA A 322 10.84 -0.16 -11.46
N GLU A 323 9.70 -0.87 -11.50
CA GLU A 323 8.82 -1.04 -10.33
C GLU A 323 9.46 -1.87 -9.19
N GLN A 324 10.44 -2.74 -9.52
CA GLN A 324 11.15 -3.57 -8.55
C GLN A 324 12.65 -3.67 -8.88
N PRO A 325 13.55 -3.91 -7.90
CA PRO A 325 15.00 -3.86 -8.07
C PRO A 325 15.60 -4.89 -9.04
N TRP A 326 14.86 -5.96 -9.29
CA TRP A 326 15.22 -7.10 -10.14
C TRP A 326 14.48 -7.10 -11.50
N ILE A 327 13.59 -6.12 -11.77
CA ILE A 327 12.88 -6.05 -13.05
C ILE A 327 13.76 -5.38 -14.10
N TYR A 328 13.85 -6.04 -15.26
CA TYR A 328 14.41 -5.53 -16.51
C TYR A 328 13.59 -6.07 -17.68
N LEU A 329 13.58 -5.34 -18.79
CA LEU A 329 12.85 -5.70 -19.99
C LEU A 329 13.54 -6.86 -20.71
N TYR A 330 12.75 -7.65 -21.45
CA TYR A 330 13.23 -8.82 -22.19
C TYR A 330 13.94 -9.89 -21.34
N THR A 331 13.56 -10.03 -20.07
CA THR A 331 14.11 -11.03 -19.13
C THR A 331 14.08 -12.46 -19.71
N ALA A 332 15.25 -13.12 -19.79
CA ALA A 332 15.34 -14.55 -20.06
C ALA A 332 14.97 -15.38 -18.83
N ARG A 333 14.33 -16.54 -19.06
CA ARG A 333 14.06 -17.50 -17.98
C ARG A 333 15.32 -18.29 -17.66
N CYS A 334 15.78 -18.22 -16.42
CA CYS A 334 16.95 -18.93 -15.94
C CYS A 334 16.58 -19.91 -14.82
N SER A 335 17.36 -20.99 -14.74
CA SER A 335 17.30 -22.00 -13.69
C SER A 335 18.43 -21.82 -12.67
N PHE A 336 18.35 -22.55 -11.55
CA PHE A 336 19.41 -22.65 -10.55
C PHE A 336 19.77 -24.12 -10.31
N PRO A 337 21.03 -24.56 -10.55
CA PRO A 337 22.15 -23.79 -11.11
C PRO A 337 21.94 -23.38 -12.58
N LEU A 338 22.64 -22.35 -13.06
CA LEU A 338 22.57 -21.86 -14.44
C LEU A 338 22.99 -22.97 -15.42
N GLN A 339 22.22 -23.17 -16.48
CA GLN A 339 22.46 -24.23 -17.49
C GLN A 339 22.98 -23.71 -18.84
N GLU A 340 22.87 -22.40 -19.11
CA GLU A 340 23.21 -21.82 -20.42
C GLU A 340 24.07 -20.55 -20.27
N ASP A 341 25.18 -20.48 -21.00
CA ASP A 341 26.15 -19.36 -20.96
C ASP A 341 25.87 -18.23 -21.97
N ASP A 342 24.95 -18.44 -22.91
CA ASP A 342 24.62 -17.48 -23.97
C ASP A 342 23.12 -17.52 -24.32
N LEU A 343 22.31 -17.01 -23.38
CA LEU A 343 20.87 -16.82 -23.56
C LEU A 343 20.63 -15.58 -24.42
N ARG A 344 20.10 -15.79 -25.63
CA ARG A 344 19.78 -14.72 -26.57
C ARG A 344 18.28 -14.57 -26.80
N ILE A 345 17.83 -13.33 -26.91
CA ILE A 345 16.42 -13.00 -27.14
C ILE A 345 16.31 -12.10 -28.38
N ASN A 346 15.45 -12.50 -29.31
CA ASN A 346 15.06 -11.64 -30.42
C ASN A 346 14.29 -10.44 -29.88
N LEU A 347 14.74 -9.24 -30.21
CA LEU A 347 14.00 -8.02 -29.88
C LEU A 347 12.67 -7.97 -30.65
N PRO A 348 11.66 -7.23 -30.14
CA PRO A 348 10.40 -7.04 -30.87
C PRO A 348 10.64 -6.52 -32.29
N ASN A 349 9.68 -6.73 -33.18
CA ASN A 349 9.65 -6.16 -34.54
C ASN A 349 8.70 -4.94 -34.56
N GLY A 350 8.98 -3.94 -35.41
CA GLY A 350 8.19 -2.69 -35.51
C GLY A 350 8.97 -1.43 -35.11
N ASP A 351 8.27 -0.33 -34.86
CA ASP A 351 8.88 0.96 -34.52
C ASP A 351 9.64 0.94 -33.18
N ARG A 352 10.92 1.29 -33.22
CA ARG A 352 11.83 1.27 -32.05
C ARG A 352 11.57 2.42 -31.09
N ASN A 353 10.99 3.53 -31.56
CA ASN A 353 10.61 4.64 -30.70
C ASN A 353 9.33 4.34 -29.90
N ALA A 354 8.51 3.42 -30.43
CA ALA A 354 7.30 2.87 -29.81
C ALA A 354 7.53 1.51 -29.11
N THR A 355 8.79 1.12 -28.88
CA THR A 355 9.15 -0.10 -28.14
C THR A 355 9.73 0.24 -26.77
N ALA A 356 9.32 -0.49 -25.72
CA ALA A 356 9.87 -0.31 -24.38
C ALA A 356 11.32 -0.81 -24.31
N PHE A 357 12.20 -0.12 -23.59
CA PHE A 357 13.62 -0.46 -23.53
C PHE A 357 14.30 0.11 -22.28
N ASP A 358 15.31 -0.57 -21.74
CA ASP A 358 16.00 -0.18 -20.50
C ASP A 358 17.53 -0.26 -20.57
N HIS A 359 18.06 -0.43 -21.79
CA HIS A 359 19.47 -0.35 -22.10
C HIS A 359 19.70 0.89 -22.97
N PHE A 360 20.73 1.68 -22.70
CA PHE A 360 20.88 2.99 -23.33
C PHE A 360 22.25 3.16 -23.98
N ARG A 361 22.32 3.86 -25.11
CA ARG A 361 23.60 4.27 -25.71
C ARG A 361 24.27 5.35 -24.85
N TRP A 362 25.60 5.35 -24.77
CA TRP A 362 26.29 6.25 -23.86
C TRP A 362 26.18 7.71 -24.29
N GLY A 363 25.66 8.56 -23.41
CA GLY A 363 25.58 10.01 -23.62
C GLY A 363 24.54 10.47 -24.64
N ASP A 364 23.77 9.58 -25.28
CA ASP A 364 22.62 9.97 -26.09
C ASP A 364 21.43 10.32 -25.18
N ILE A 365 20.68 11.35 -25.55
CA ILE A 365 19.36 11.66 -24.97
C ILE A 365 18.26 11.42 -26.00
N LYS A 366 18.43 11.93 -27.22
CA LYS A 366 17.38 12.01 -28.23
C LYS A 366 16.93 10.62 -28.70
N ASN A 367 17.87 9.72 -28.96
CA ASN A 367 17.57 8.38 -29.48
C ASN A 367 18.01 7.29 -28.48
N ALA A 368 18.19 7.61 -27.20
CA ALA A 368 18.94 6.81 -26.23
C ALA A 368 18.49 5.34 -26.11
N HIS A 369 17.18 5.10 -26.26
CA HIS A 369 16.50 3.80 -26.19
C HIS A 369 16.35 3.12 -27.56
N ASN A 370 16.63 3.81 -28.67
CA ASN A 370 16.42 3.31 -30.02
C ASN A 370 17.58 2.40 -30.44
N TYR A 371 17.27 1.13 -30.69
CA TYR A 371 18.24 0.08 -30.99
C TYR A 371 18.40 -0.23 -32.50
N ASN A 372 17.93 0.64 -33.41
CA ASN A 372 18.21 0.53 -34.85
C ASN A 372 19.68 0.76 -35.17
N ASP A 373 20.25 -0.04 -36.07
CA ASP A 373 21.67 0.03 -36.49
C ASP A 373 22.09 1.41 -36.99
N GLU A 374 21.20 2.13 -37.68
CA GLU A 374 21.41 3.53 -38.11
C GLU A 374 21.70 4.50 -36.95
N MET A 375 21.28 4.15 -35.73
CA MET A 375 21.48 4.94 -34.51
C MET A 375 22.74 4.53 -33.75
N ALA A 376 23.45 3.46 -34.14
CA ALA A 376 24.56 2.90 -33.36
C ALA A 376 25.68 3.93 -33.06
N GLU A 377 26.02 4.79 -34.02
CA GLU A 377 27.03 5.83 -33.84
C GLU A 377 26.49 7.14 -33.23
N ASN A 378 25.19 7.24 -32.91
CA ASN A 378 24.62 8.42 -32.23
C ASN A 378 24.91 8.38 -30.72
N PHE A 379 26.18 8.38 -30.32
CA PHE A 379 26.62 8.50 -28.92
C PHE A 379 27.40 9.81 -28.72
N TRP A 380 27.49 10.29 -27.47
CA TRP A 380 28.19 11.55 -27.24
C TRP A 380 29.72 11.38 -27.31
N HIS A 381 30.39 12.14 -28.18
CA HIS A 381 31.85 12.14 -28.32
C HIS A 381 32.61 12.84 -27.19
N ALA A 382 31.92 13.30 -26.13
CA ALA A 382 32.57 13.89 -24.95
C ALA A 382 33.57 12.92 -24.28
N LYS A 383 34.77 13.43 -23.97
CA LYS A 383 35.79 12.72 -23.19
C LYS A 383 35.66 13.07 -21.71
N GLY A 384 35.97 12.11 -20.83
CA GLY A 384 35.86 12.31 -19.39
C GLY A 384 34.42 12.32 -18.87
N GLU A 385 34.21 12.99 -17.76
CA GLU A 385 33.01 12.85 -16.92
C GLU A 385 31.77 13.60 -17.47
N ILE A 386 30.62 12.93 -17.57
CA ILE A 386 29.34 13.50 -18.03
C ILE A 386 28.23 13.59 -16.97
N LYS A 387 28.46 13.10 -15.74
CA LYS A 387 27.46 13.07 -14.66
C LYS A 387 26.74 14.41 -14.49
N GLY A 388 25.42 14.41 -14.60
CA GLY A 388 24.61 15.61 -14.44
C GLY A 388 24.68 16.64 -15.58
N LYS A 389 25.41 16.38 -16.67
CA LYS A 389 25.55 17.32 -17.80
C LYS A 389 24.50 17.07 -18.88
N ILE A 390 24.01 18.13 -19.50
CA ILE A 390 23.11 18.10 -20.66
C ILE A 390 23.59 19.17 -21.62
N GLU A 391 23.73 18.86 -22.92
CA GLU A 391 24.07 19.87 -23.93
C GLU A 391 22.90 20.83 -24.20
N PRO A 392 23.13 22.07 -24.68
CA PRO A 392 22.07 23.07 -24.84
C PRO A 392 20.91 22.66 -25.76
N ASP A 393 21.17 21.80 -26.74
CA ASP A 393 20.16 21.23 -27.65
C ASP A 393 19.40 20.03 -27.07
N SER A 394 19.84 19.52 -25.91
CA SER A 394 19.36 18.28 -25.27
C SER A 394 19.42 17.04 -26.17
N ILE A 395 20.31 16.99 -27.17
CA ILE A 395 20.55 15.80 -27.99
C ILE A 395 21.49 14.84 -27.25
N PHE A 396 22.50 15.38 -26.56
CA PHE A 396 23.48 14.60 -25.79
C PHE A 396 23.57 15.03 -24.33
N GLY A 397 23.96 14.09 -23.47
CA GLY A 397 24.12 14.29 -22.03
C GLY A 397 23.86 13.05 -21.19
N ASP A 398 23.77 13.26 -19.88
CA ASP A 398 23.34 12.28 -18.90
C ASP A 398 21.82 12.05 -19.03
N ILE A 399 21.43 10.95 -19.68
CA ILE A 399 20.02 10.61 -19.92
C ILE A 399 19.22 10.47 -18.62
N ALA A 400 19.81 9.99 -17.52
CA ALA A 400 19.11 9.93 -16.23
C ALA A 400 18.79 11.34 -15.71
N THR A 401 19.69 12.31 -15.92
CA THR A 401 19.50 13.72 -15.56
C THR A 401 18.44 14.38 -16.42
N TYR A 402 18.47 14.17 -17.73
CA TYR A 402 17.44 14.66 -18.65
C TYR A 402 16.05 14.08 -18.32
N ALA A 403 15.98 12.75 -18.23
CA ALA A 403 14.74 12.01 -18.02
C ALA A 403 14.08 12.37 -16.68
N SER A 404 14.87 12.59 -15.64
CA SER A 404 14.38 12.90 -14.28
C SER A 404 14.23 14.39 -13.96
N LYS A 405 14.42 15.28 -14.94
CA LYS A 405 14.40 16.74 -14.75
C LYS A 405 15.41 17.19 -13.67
N GLY A 406 16.60 16.56 -13.66
CA GLY A 406 17.72 16.91 -12.78
C GLY A 406 17.74 16.24 -11.39
N LYS A 407 16.86 15.26 -11.12
CA LYS A 407 16.80 14.58 -9.81
C LYS A 407 17.70 13.36 -9.67
N TRP A 408 18.08 12.74 -10.79
CA TRP A 408 18.89 11.53 -10.87
C TRP A 408 20.02 11.72 -11.87
N ALA A 409 21.11 10.98 -11.75
CA ALA A 409 22.22 10.99 -12.70
C ALA A 409 22.81 9.58 -12.90
N ILE A 410 23.53 9.38 -13.99
CA ILE A 410 24.35 8.18 -14.19
C ILE A 410 25.50 8.22 -13.16
N PRO A 411 25.83 7.11 -12.46
CA PRO A 411 26.94 7.10 -11.52
C PRO A 411 28.28 7.16 -12.24
N ALA A 412 29.25 7.86 -11.67
CA ALA A 412 30.63 7.87 -12.13
C ALA A 412 31.35 6.57 -11.77
N ALA A 413 32.46 6.25 -12.44
CA ALA A 413 33.30 5.11 -12.07
C ALA A 413 33.88 5.24 -10.64
N SER A 414 34.05 6.46 -10.13
CA SER A 414 34.39 6.73 -8.73
C SER A 414 33.26 6.34 -7.77
N ASP A 415 31.99 6.57 -8.13
CA ASP A 415 30.84 6.20 -7.30
C ASP A 415 30.80 4.68 -7.08
N TYR A 416 30.88 3.90 -8.17
CA TYR A 416 30.94 2.44 -8.09
C TYR A 416 32.16 1.95 -7.27
N SER A 417 33.29 2.63 -7.38
CA SER A 417 34.49 2.32 -6.59
C SER A 417 34.25 2.56 -5.08
N SER A 418 33.54 3.63 -4.71
CA SER A 418 33.08 3.87 -3.34
C SER A 418 32.07 2.82 -2.88
N LEU A 419 31.09 2.46 -3.71
CA LEU A 419 30.11 1.41 -3.41
C LEU A 419 30.79 0.09 -3.04
N MET A 420 31.69 -0.41 -3.89
CA MET A 420 32.44 -1.64 -3.64
C MET A 420 33.28 -1.56 -2.36
N LYS A 421 33.93 -0.42 -2.10
CA LYS A 421 34.76 -0.21 -0.90
C LYS A 421 33.93 -0.15 0.38
N ALA A 422 32.69 0.35 0.32
CA ALA A 422 31.82 0.59 1.47
C ALA A 422 30.88 -0.58 1.81
N THR A 423 30.87 -1.65 1.01
CA THR A 423 29.94 -2.78 1.10
C THR A 423 30.66 -4.12 1.05
N GLY A 424 29.98 -5.19 1.45
CA GLY A 424 30.32 -6.56 1.06
C GLY A 424 29.64 -6.89 -0.26
N GLU A 425 30.40 -7.39 -1.21
CA GLU A 425 29.90 -7.79 -2.53
C GLU A 425 29.57 -9.27 -2.55
N TYR A 426 28.37 -9.63 -3.00
CA TYR A 426 27.93 -11.02 -3.16
C TYR A 426 27.54 -11.27 -4.61
N ILE A 427 28.02 -12.37 -5.19
CA ILE A 427 27.35 -12.95 -6.35
C ILE A 427 26.11 -13.69 -5.83
N ALA A 428 24.97 -13.27 -6.34
CA ALA A 428 23.68 -13.48 -5.71
C ALA A 428 22.61 -13.84 -6.75
N TYR A 429 21.49 -14.36 -6.25
CA TYR A 429 20.32 -14.61 -7.06
C TYR A 429 19.04 -14.32 -6.29
N TYR A 430 18.00 -13.92 -7.01
CA TYR A 430 16.64 -13.77 -6.50
C TYR A 430 15.72 -14.73 -7.25
N GLU A 431 14.75 -15.32 -6.55
CA GLU A 431 13.68 -16.11 -7.17
C GLU A 431 12.42 -15.25 -7.17
N ASP A 432 11.87 -14.98 -8.35
CA ASP A 432 10.68 -14.16 -8.48
C ASP A 432 9.38 -14.95 -8.22
N ASN A 433 8.24 -14.26 -8.25
CA ASN A 433 6.92 -14.87 -8.01
C ASN A 433 6.51 -15.90 -9.09
N SER A 434 7.24 -15.98 -10.21
CA SER A 434 7.03 -16.95 -11.30
C SER A 434 8.03 -18.10 -11.25
N HIS A 435 8.80 -18.22 -10.17
CA HIS A 435 9.94 -19.14 -10.01
C HIS A 435 11.08 -18.92 -11.02
N ASN A 436 11.17 -17.73 -11.62
CA ASN A 436 12.33 -17.38 -12.44
C ASN A 436 13.52 -16.99 -11.54
N ILE A 437 14.71 -17.45 -11.91
CA ILE A 437 15.96 -17.11 -11.22
C ILE A 437 16.58 -15.89 -11.89
N ILE A 438 16.88 -14.87 -11.09
CA ILE A 438 17.50 -13.62 -11.52
C ILE A 438 18.85 -13.51 -10.84
N TYR A 439 19.92 -13.76 -11.60
CA TYR A 439 21.30 -13.63 -11.14
C TYR A 439 21.76 -12.17 -11.11
N GLY A 440 22.79 -11.86 -10.30
CA GLY A 440 23.37 -10.52 -10.22
C GLY A 440 24.43 -10.33 -9.15
N ALA A 441 24.91 -9.08 -9.01
CA ALA A 441 25.75 -8.66 -7.89
C ALA A 441 24.89 -7.93 -6.84
N PHE A 442 25.05 -8.29 -5.56
CA PHE A 442 24.44 -7.58 -4.44
C PHE A 442 25.51 -6.91 -3.56
N PHE A 443 25.36 -5.61 -3.32
CA PHE A 443 26.24 -4.81 -2.48
C PHE A 443 25.55 -4.50 -1.15
N ASP A 444 26.04 -5.12 -0.09
CA ASP A 444 25.47 -5.05 1.25
C ASP A 444 26.26 -4.06 2.14
N PRO A 445 25.72 -2.88 2.50
CA PRO A 445 26.39 -1.94 3.38
C PRO A 445 26.31 -2.33 4.87
N SER A 446 25.51 -3.34 5.24
CA SER A 446 25.29 -3.73 6.64
C SER A 446 26.31 -4.75 7.17
N VAL A 447 27.18 -5.30 6.31
CA VAL A 447 28.27 -6.19 6.73
C VAL A 447 29.26 -5.49 7.66
N GLU A 448 29.91 -6.29 8.50
CA GLU A 448 30.99 -5.88 9.40
C GLU A 448 32.09 -5.11 8.67
N LYS A 449 32.73 -4.15 9.36
CA LYS A 449 33.65 -3.17 8.77
C LYS A 449 34.81 -3.83 8.00
N GLU A 450 35.32 -4.93 8.53
CA GLU A 450 36.40 -5.74 7.98
C GLU A 450 36.00 -6.55 6.73
N LYS A 451 34.70 -6.78 6.50
CA LYS A 451 34.15 -7.47 5.32
C LYS A 451 33.89 -6.50 4.14
N LYS A 452 33.91 -5.19 4.38
CA LYS A 452 33.73 -4.16 3.34
C LYS A 452 34.92 -4.10 2.38
N GLY A 453 34.68 -3.92 1.08
CA GLY A 453 35.71 -3.98 0.05
C GLY A 453 36.10 -5.40 -0.38
N PHE A 454 35.33 -6.41 0.01
CA PHE A 454 35.55 -7.81 -0.38
C PHE A 454 34.32 -8.41 -1.05
N ILE A 455 34.60 -9.31 -1.99
CA ILE A 455 33.68 -10.33 -2.49
C ILE A 455 33.55 -11.40 -1.42
N LEU A 456 32.32 -11.76 -1.08
CA LEU A 456 31.95 -12.65 0.01
C LEU A 456 31.16 -13.86 -0.51
N ASP A 457 31.33 -15.01 0.14
CA ASP A 457 30.39 -16.14 -0.02
C ASP A 457 29.08 -15.87 0.73
N LYS A 458 28.05 -16.71 0.53
CA LYS A 458 26.76 -16.62 1.24
C LYS A 458 26.85 -16.62 2.78
N ASN A 459 27.94 -17.12 3.35
CA ASN A 459 28.18 -17.17 4.80
C ASN A 459 28.95 -15.92 5.30
N GLY A 460 29.38 -15.03 4.39
CA GLY A 460 30.17 -13.84 4.70
C GLY A 460 31.68 -14.07 4.77
N ASN A 461 32.20 -15.22 4.31
CA ASN A 461 33.64 -15.46 4.23
C ASN A 461 34.25 -14.66 3.06
N LYS A 462 35.44 -14.11 3.28
CA LYS A 462 36.14 -13.30 2.26
C LYS A 462 36.74 -14.20 1.18
N ILE A 463 36.36 -13.95 -0.07
CA ILE A 463 36.91 -14.64 -1.25
C ILE A 463 38.09 -13.84 -1.82
N ARG A 464 37.85 -12.57 -2.17
CA ARG A 464 38.85 -11.67 -2.78
C ARG A 464 38.46 -10.21 -2.55
N LYS A 465 39.39 -9.27 -2.67
CA LYS A 465 39.05 -7.84 -2.71
C LYS A 465 38.22 -7.52 -3.96
N SER A 466 37.17 -6.72 -3.80
CA SER A 466 36.37 -6.19 -4.91
C SER A 466 37.20 -5.26 -5.82
N ASN A 467 36.87 -5.19 -7.11
CA ASN A 467 37.56 -4.38 -8.13
C ASN A 467 39.09 -4.58 -8.24
N PHE A 468 39.63 -5.71 -7.75
CA PHE A 468 41.08 -5.89 -7.66
C PHE A 468 41.74 -6.24 -9.01
N ILE A 469 41.21 -7.25 -9.70
CA ILE A 469 41.70 -7.76 -10.99
C ILE A 469 40.54 -8.29 -11.86
N PRO A 470 40.64 -8.23 -13.20
CA PRO A 470 39.60 -8.64 -14.15
C PRO A 470 39.59 -10.16 -14.42
N THR A 471 39.73 -10.99 -13.38
CA THR A 471 39.72 -12.46 -13.51
C THR A 471 38.53 -13.06 -12.79
N PRO A 472 37.99 -14.21 -13.23
CA PRO A 472 36.87 -14.85 -12.54
C PRO A 472 37.27 -15.30 -11.14
N VAL A 473 36.26 -15.58 -10.31
CA VAL A 473 36.38 -16.28 -9.04
C VAL A 473 35.52 -17.54 -9.08
N GLY A 474 36.08 -18.67 -8.63
CA GLY A 474 35.35 -19.91 -8.41
C GLY A 474 34.48 -19.80 -7.16
N ILE A 475 33.27 -19.25 -7.31
CA ILE A 475 32.30 -19.16 -6.22
C ILE A 475 31.59 -20.52 -6.07
N GLY A 476 31.03 -21.04 -7.16
CA GLY A 476 30.15 -22.20 -7.15
C GLY A 476 28.73 -21.83 -6.70
N PHE A 477 27.71 -22.41 -7.32
CA PHE A 477 26.31 -22.09 -7.01
C PHE A 477 25.96 -22.32 -5.53
N ASP A 478 26.57 -23.31 -4.90
CA ASP A 478 26.41 -23.62 -3.48
C ASP A 478 26.85 -22.47 -2.55
N LYS A 479 27.71 -21.56 -3.01
CA LYS A 479 28.21 -20.41 -2.24
C LYS A 479 27.54 -19.08 -2.57
N MET A 480 26.60 -19.06 -3.52
CA MET A 480 25.85 -17.85 -3.87
C MET A 480 24.82 -17.46 -2.82
N ARG A 481 24.60 -16.15 -2.63
CA ARG A 481 23.57 -15.63 -1.71
C ARG A 481 22.21 -15.61 -2.40
N LYS A 482 21.23 -16.35 -1.87
CA LYS A 482 19.81 -16.13 -2.21
C LYS A 482 19.33 -14.85 -1.54
N LEU A 483 18.73 -13.95 -2.31
CA LEU A 483 18.15 -12.70 -1.83
C LEU A 483 16.66 -12.87 -1.50
N THR A 484 16.19 -12.03 -0.59
CA THR A 484 14.78 -11.86 -0.22
C THR A 484 14.35 -10.43 -0.57
N ARG A 485 13.03 -10.17 -0.59
CA ARG A 485 12.51 -8.80 -0.77
C ARG A 485 13.06 -7.80 0.28
N SER A 486 13.46 -8.27 1.46
CA SER A 486 13.98 -7.43 2.54
C SER A 486 15.41 -6.93 2.29
N ASP A 487 16.21 -7.65 1.50
CA ASP A 487 17.61 -7.28 1.21
C ASP A 487 17.69 -5.99 0.38
N PHE A 488 16.79 -5.80 -0.59
CA PHE A 488 16.77 -4.62 -1.46
C PHE A 488 16.33 -3.31 -0.77
N ASN A 489 15.85 -3.38 0.48
CA ASN A 489 15.64 -2.20 1.30
C ASN A 489 16.94 -1.70 1.96
N LYS A 490 17.96 -2.55 2.04
CA LYS A 490 19.20 -2.32 2.80
C LYS A 490 20.45 -2.24 1.91
N GLY A 491 20.47 -2.92 0.77
CA GLY A 491 21.59 -2.93 -0.18
C GLY A 491 21.13 -2.76 -1.62
N ILE A 492 22.09 -2.77 -2.55
CA ILE A 492 21.84 -2.54 -3.99
C ILE A 492 22.10 -3.82 -4.77
N PHE A 493 21.13 -4.23 -5.58
CA PHE A 493 21.23 -5.38 -6.48
C PHE A 493 21.31 -4.95 -7.95
N PHE A 494 22.32 -5.45 -8.66
CA PHE A 494 22.51 -5.28 -10.09
C PHE A 494 22.17 -6.60 -10.80
N PRO A 495 20.94 -6.78 -11.31
CA PRO A 495 20.58 -7.97 -12.07
C PRO A 495 21.43 -8.12 -13.34
N MET A 496 21.62 -9.36 -13.77
CA MET A 496 22.26 -9.73 -15.02
C MET A 496 21.29 -9.52 -16.20
N ALA A 497 21.07 -8.25 -16.54
CA ALA A 497 20.11 -7.79 -17.53
C ALA A 497 20.59 -7.88 -19.00
N GLY A 498 21.74 -8.51 -19.25
CA GLY A 498 22.34 -8.69 -20.57
C GLY A 498 23.03 -7.44 -21.15
N THR A 499 23.18 -7.46 -22.48
CA THR A 499 23.81 -6.41 -23.29
C THR A 499 23.23 -6.39 -24.70
N TYR A 500 23.20 -5.22 -25.34
CA TYR A 500 22.93 -5.12 -26.78
C TYR A 500 24.08 -4.43 -27.52
N GLU A 501 24.64 -5.11 -28.52
CA GLU A 501 25.84 -4.68 -29.26
C GLU A 501 25.60 -4.55 -30.78
N TYR A 502 24.35 -4.31 -31.20
CA TYR A 502 23.94 -4.18 -32.61
C TYR A 502 24.16 -5.46 -33.44
N THR A 503 23.89 -6.59 -32.80
CA THR A 503 23.93 -7.96 -33.37
C THR A 503 22.57 -8.42 -33.91
N GLY A 504 21.52 -7.60 -33.76
CA GLY A 504 20.12 -7.95 -34.03
C GLY A 504 19.43 -8.75 -32.92
N GLN A 505 20.14 -9.14 -31.87
CA GLN A 505 19.64 -9.88 -30.71
C GLN A 505 20.10 -9.23 -29.41
N PHE A 506 19.38 -9.47 -28.31
CA PHE A 506 19.93 -9.26 -26.98
C PHE A 506 20.84 -10.43 -26.62
N ASP A 507 22.04 -10.11 -26.14
CA ASP A 507 23.07 -11.10 -25.83
C ASP A 507 23.20 -11.29 -24.31
N LYS A 508 23.41 -12.55 -23.89
CA LYS A 508 23.75 -12.96 -22.50
C LYS A 508 22.75 -12.52 -21.42
N MET A 509 21.47 -12.63 -21.74
CA MET A 509 20.37 -12.29 -20.82
C MET A 509 20.33 -13.26 -19.64
N GLY A 510 20.39 -12.76 -18.41
CA GLY A 510 20.31 -13.58 -17.21
C GLY A 510 21.64 -14.13 -16.68
N ASN A 511 22.76 -13.93 -17.39
CA ASN A 511 24.09 -14.31 -16.91
C ASN A 511 25.19 -13.24 -17.11
N GLN A 512 25.00 -12.22 -17.95
CA GLN A 512 25.79 -10.98 -17.93
C GLN A 512 24.95 -9.81 -17.42
N GLY A 513 25.54 -8.89 -16.66
CA GLY A 513 24.98 -7.57 -16.41
C GLY A 513 26.02 -6.50 -16.72
N SER A 514 25.69 -5.57 -17.62
CA SER A 514 26.53 -4.39 -17.90
C SER A 514 25.75 -3.11 -17.63
N TYR A 515 26.41 -2.18 -16.96
CA TYR A 515 25.83 -0.92 -16.51
C TYR A 515 26.71 0.25 -16.90
N TRP A 516 26.15 1.30 -17.50
CA TRP A 516 26.93 2.48 -17.83
C TRP A 516 27.39 3.22 -16.58
N THR A 517 28.65 3.70 -16.63
CA THR A 517 29.09 4.83 -15.80
C THR A 517 29.10 6.10 -16.65
N SER A 518 29.05 7.26 -16.00
CA SER A 518 29.15 8.56 -16.65
C SER A 518 30.60 8.96 -17.02
N THR A 519 31.58 8.09 -16.77
CA THR A 519 33.00 8.39 -16.98
C THR A 519 33.47 7.93 -18.37
N GLY A 520 33.58 8.86 -19.32
CA GLY A 520 34.14 8.63 -20.66
C GLY A 520 35.66 8.48 -20.67
N ASN A 521 36.21 7.72 -21.62
CA ASN A 521 37.66 7.56 -21.78
C ASN A 521 38.32 8.89 -22.18
N THR A 522 39.38 9.29 -21.49
CA THR A 522 40.12 10.54 -21.72
C THR A 522 40.97 10.54 -22.99
N SER A 523 41.33 9.35 -23.50
CA SER A 523 42.16 9.18 -24.68
C SER A 523 41.32 8.92 -25.94
N ASN A 524 40.27 8.10 -25.84
CA ASN A 524 39.42 7.68 -26.95
C ASN A 524 37.97 8.16 -26.75
N ASP A 525 37.48 9.04 -27.63
CA ASP A 525 36.13 9.60 -27.60
C ASP A 525 35.02 8.58 -27.92
N LYS A 526 35.35 7.44 -28.52
CA LYS A 526 34.39 6.35 -28.80
C LYS A 526 34.20 5.36 -27.66
N GLN A 527 34.83 5.59 -26.49
CA GLN A 527 34.81 4.64 -25.37
C GLN A 527 34.43 5.27 -24.03
N ALA A 528 33.78 4.50 -23.16
CA ALA A 528 33.45 4.90 -21.80
C ALA A 528 33.61 3.73 -20.82
N ALA A 529 33.64 4.03 -19.52
CA ALA A 529 33.70 3.00 -18.49
C ALA A 529 32.30 2.43 -18.22
N ALA A 530 32.20 1.11 -18.14
CA ALA A 530 31.04 0.38 -17.66
C ALA A 530 31.36 -0.37 -16.35
N PHE A 531 30.34 -0.69 -15.58
CA PHE A 531 30.39 -1.72 -14.55
C PHE A 531 29.86 -3.02 -15.14
N THR A 532 30.62 -4.12 -15.03
CA THR A 532 30.21 -5.43 -15.56
C THR A 532 30.31 -6.50 -14.49
N VAL A 533 29.32 -7.39 -14.48
CA VAL A 533 29.25 -8.63 -13.67
C VAL A 533 28.83 -9.79 -14.60
N TYR A 534 29.34 -11.00 -14.36
CA TYR A 534 29.01 -12.18 -15.16
C TYR A 534 29.04 -13.47 -14.32
N ILE A 535 28.27 -14.49 -14.69
CA ILE A 535 28.36 -15.86 -14.14
C ILE A 535 28.32 -16.92 -15.25
N HIS A 536 29.16 -17.94 -15.10
CA HIS A 536 29.25 -19.10 -16.00
C HIS A 536 28.44 -20.30 -15.49
N THR A 537 28.05 -21.19 -16.40
CA THR A 537 27.44 -22.50 -16.10
C THR A 537 28.29 -23.41 -15.21
N ASN A 538 29.61 -23.23 -15.20
CA ASN A 538 30.54 -23.94 -14.32
C ASN A 538 30.59 -23.38 -12.88
N GLY A 539 29.86 -22.28 -12.59
CA GLY A 539 29.85 -21.62 -11.28
C GLY A 539 31.01 -20.64 -11.03
N GLU A 540 31.85 -20.37 -12.03
CA GLU A 540 32.77 -19.23 -12.02
C GLU A 540 32.00 -17.93 -12.24
N ALA A 541 32.38 -16.86 -11.54
CA ALA A 541 31.77 -15.55 -11.71
C ALA A 541 32.83 -14.47 -11.91
N TYR A 542 32.56 -13.52 -12.81
CA TYR A 542 33.27 -12.26 -12.83
C TYR A 542 32.57 -11.31 -11.85
N PRO A 543 33.21 -10.99 -10.71
CA PRO A 543 32.67 -10.03 -9.76
C PRO A 543 32.72 -8.62 -10.39
N GLY A 544 31.91 -7.73 -9.84
CA GLY A 544 31.75 -6.36 -10.28
C GLY A 544 33.09 -5.65 -10.47
N TYR A 545 33.34 -5.19 -11.70
CA TYR A 545 34.63 -4.64 -12.09
C TYR A 545 34.51 -3.40 -12.97
N LEU A 546 35.45 -2.46 -12.79
CA LEU A 546 35.50 -1.16 -13.48
C LEU A 546 36.83 -0.92 -14.20
N LYS A 547 37.95 -1.36 -13.62
CA LYS A 547 39.27 -0.76 -13.87
C LYS A 547 39.88 -1.07 -15.26
N SER A 548 39.27 -1.99 -16.02
CA SER A 548 39.58 -2.25 -17.44
C SER A 548 38.33 -2.24 -18.33
N ALA A 549 37.16 -1.88 -17.78
CA ALA A 549 35.87 -1.97 -18.47
C ALA A 549 35.62 -0.75 -19.38
N ILE A 550 36.61 -0.43 -20.20
CA ILE A 550 36.53 0.60 -21.25
C ILE A 550 35.87 -0.04 -22.47
N THR A 551 34.58 0.23 -22.67
CA THR A 551 33.74 -0.40 -23.70
C THR A 551 33.37 0.60 -24.80
N PRO A 552 32.97 0.14 -26.00
CA PRO A 552 32.47 1.00 -27.07
C PRO A 552 31.18 1.72 -26.64
N LYS A 553 31.13 3.05 -26.78
CA LYS A 553 29.96 3.87 -26.44
C LYS A 553 28.71 3.57 -27.27
N ARG A 554 28.89 2.96 -28.45
CA ARG A 554 27.79 2.48 -29.29
C ARG A 554 26.97 1.39 -28.61
N ASN A 555 27.54 0.62 -27.68
CA ASN A 555 26.83 -0.47 -27.02
C ASN A 555 25.69 0.09 -26.13
N MET A 556 24.64 -0.69 -25.92
CA MET A 556 23.53 -0.31 -25.05
C MET A 556 23.55 -1.14 -23.77
N TYR A 557 23.73 -0.47 -22.64
CA TYR A 557 23.85 -1.06 -21.30
C TYR A 557 22.80 -0.47 -20.35
N SER A 558 22.43 -1.23 -19.32
CA SER A 558 21.51 -0.78 -18.27
C SER A 558 22.03 0.47 -17.55
N ILE A 559 21.14 1.26 -16.96
CA ILE A 559 21.52 2.37 -16.07
C ILE A 559 20.86 2.16 -14.71
N ARG A 560 21.69 2.12 -13.65
CA ARG A 560 21.28 2.12 -12.25
C ARG A 560 21.63 3.50 -11.67
N PRO A 561 20.71 4.48 -11.73
CA PRO A 561 21.06 5.88 -11.46
C PRO A 561 21.26 6.16 -9.96
N VAL A 562 21.96 7.25 -9.67
CA VAL A 562 22.10 7.82 -8.31
C VAL A 562 21.22 9.06 -8.16
N TYR A 563 20.58 9.22 -7.00
CA TYR A 563 19.75 10.39 -6.71
C TYR A 563 20.64 11.59 -6.34
N ILE A 564 20.48 12.68 -7.07
CA ILE A 564 21.25 13.94 -6.92
C ILE A 564 20.35 15.15 -6.64
N GLY A 565 19.03 14.94 -6.50
CA GLY A 565 18.09 15.98 -6.09
C GLY A 565 18.45 16.58 -4.73
N LYS A 566 18.22 17.89 -4.60
CA LYS A 566 18.39 18.67 -3.37
C LYS A 566 17.06 18.81 -2.62
#